data_AF-A0A0K9PDX2-F1
#
_entry.id   AF-A0A0K9PDX2-F1
#
_cell.length_a   1.000
_cell.length_b   1.000
_cell.length_c   1.000
_cell.angle_alpha   90.00
_cell.angle_beta   90.00
_cell.angle_gamma   90.00
#
_symmetry.space_group_name_H-M   'P 1'
#
loop_
_entity.id
_entity.type
_entity.pdbx_description
1 polymer ?
#
loop_
_entity_poly.entity_id
_entity_poly.type
_entity_poly.pdbx_seq_one_letter_code
_entity_poly.pdbx_strand_id
1 'polypeptide(L)'
;MEANMEVNEPSEDEGEYILMDFEDIDGEIDISAGTPYVLTDLDTLNPILVIGDNIKLIGEYQETVGTCIIFNESGCKEPMVHPETEPSELNLFQEKCIIDDTNPTKQVKPVTTLQRILKFKLAEENTASTAKSN
;
A
#
# COMPACT_ATOMS: atom_id res chain seq x y z
N MET A 1 -10.63 18.29 -30.24
CA MET A 1 -11.00 17.72 -28.93
C MET A 1 -11.30 16.26 -29.20
N GLU A 2 -10.31 15.40 -29.03
CA GLU A 2 -10.52 13.95 -29.10
C GLU A 2 -10.38 13.42 -27.68
N ALA A 3 -11.49 12.98 -27.13
CA ALA A 3 -11.57 12.40 -25.81
C ALA A 3 -11.19 10.91 -25.92
N ASN A 4 -9.95 10.59 -25.54
CA ASN A 4 -9.59 9.21 -25.19
C ASN A 4 -10.07 8.97 -23.76
N MET A 5 -11.36 8.64 -23.60
CA MET A 5 -11.81 7.88 -22.43
C MET A 5 -11.52 6.42 -22.75
N GLU A 6 -10.34 5.96 -22.32
CA GLU A 6 -10.07 4.54 -22.20
C GLU A 6 -11.06 4.00 -21.17
N VAL A 7 -12.06 3.27 -21.67
CA VAL A 7 -13.01 2.52 -20.86
C VAL A 7 -12.18 1.41 -20.21
N ASN A 8 -11.91 1.56 -18.91
CA ASN A 8 -11.45 0.46 -18.07
C ASN A 8 -12.50 -0.65 -18.21
N GLU A 9 -12.18 -1.70 -18.95
CA GLU A 9 -12.99 -2.91 -18.95
C GLU A 9 -12.92 -3.52 -17.55
N PRO A 10 -14.06 -3.74 -16.87
CA PRO A 10 -14.07 -4.36 -15.56
C PRO A 10 -13.66 -5.83 -15.71
N SER A 11 -12.36 -6.11 -15.55
CA SER A 11 -11.87 -7.47 -15.37
C SER A 11 -12.54 -8.07 -14.13
N GLU A 12 -12.87 -9.37 -14.19
CA GLU A 12 -13.69 -10.12 -13.22
C GLU A 12 -13.14 -10.24 -11.77
N ASP A 13 -12.18 -9.39 -11.39
CA ASP A 13 -11.49 -9.31 -10.10
C ASP A 13 -11.65 -7.90 -9.48
N GLU A 14 -12.85 -7.31 -9.57
CA GLU A 14 -13.18 -6.05 -8.90
C GLU A 14 -13.28 -6.25 -7.37
N GLY A 15 -12.12 -6.46 -6.74
CA GLY A 15 -11.99 -6.41 -5.29
C GLY A 15 -12.23 -4.99 -4.79
N GLU A 16 -12.87 -4.86 -3.63
CA GLU A 16 -12.92 -3.59 -2.91
C GLU A 16 -11.59 -3.38 -2.17
N TYR A 17 -10.98 -2.21 -2.38
CA TYR A 17 -9.70 -1.85 -1.77
C TYR A 17 -9.90 -0.72 -0.77
N ILE A 18 -9.19 -0.80 0.35
CA ILE A 18 -9.07 0.28 1.33
C ILE A 18 -7.59 0.56 1.57
N LEU A 19 -7.23 1.83 1.74
CA LEU A 19 -5.89 2.22 2.16
C LEU A 19 -5.91 2.42 3.68
N MET A 20 -5.19 1.56 4.40
CA MET A 20 -5.04 1.64 5.85
C MET A 20 -3.83 2.51 6.18
N ASP A 21 -4.04 3.52 7.02
CA ASP A 21 -3.02 4.44 7.47
C ASP A 21 -2.72 4.22 8.96
N PHE A 22 -1.43 4.07 9.28
CA PHE A 22 -0.89 3.79 10.60
C PHE A 22 0.06 4.90 11.11
N GLU A 23 0.07 6.08 10.47
CA GLU A 23 0.97 7.19 10.83
C GLU A 23 0.91 7.55 12.33
N ASP A 24 -0.28 7.58 12.92
CA ASP A 24 -0.48 8.03 14.31
C ASP A 24 0.00 7.01 15.36
N ILE A 25 0.35 5.79 14.97
CA ILE A 25 0.76 4.71 15.87
C ILE A 25 2.18 4.19 15.56
N ASP A 26 2.91 4.87 14.66
CA ASP A 26 4.29 4.55 14.33
C ASP A 26 5.17 4.72 15.58
N GLY A 27 5.82 3.63 16.01
CA GLY A 27 6.63 3.56 17.22
C GLY A 27 5.89 3.14 18.51
N GLU A 28 4.55 3.09 18.51
CA GLU A 28 3.78 2.54 19.63
C GLU A 28 3.50 1.04 19.47
N ILE A 29 3.49 0.56 18.23
CA ILE A 29 3.21 -0.83 17.89
C ILE A 29 4.32 -1.44 17.03
N ASP A 30 4.62 -2.71 17.27
CA ASP A 30 5.52 -3.52 16.44
C ASP A 30 4.72 -4.66 15.80
N ILE A 31 4.57 -4.62 14.47
CA ILE A 31 3.83 -5.63 13.71
C ILE A 31 4.83 -6.52 12.98
N SER A 32 5.05 -7.72 13.52
CA SER A 32 5.90 -8.72 12.85
C SER A 32 5.25 -9.23 11.57
N ALA A 33 6.09 -9.57 10.57
CA ALA A 33 5.61 -10.16 9.32
C ALA A 33 4.84 -11.47 9.59
N GLY A 34 3.67 -11.62 8.96
CA GLY A 34 2.81 -12.80 9.13
C GLY A 34 1.95 -12.81 10.40
N THR A 35 1.95 -11.72 11.19
CA THR A 35 1.04 -11.58 12.34
C THR A 35 -0.41 -11.62 11.85
N PRO A 36 -1.26 -12.50 12.42
CA PRO A 36 -2.66 -12.56 12.02
C PRO A 36 -3.38 -11.27 12.43
N TYR A 37 -4.40 -10.89 11.66
CA TYR A 37 -5.24 -9.74 11.98
C TYR A 37 -6.69 -10.02 11.64
N VAL A 38 -7.58 -9.28 12.30
CA VAL A 38 -9.02 -9.31 12.07
C VAL A 38 -9.49 -7.87 11.93
N LEU A 39 -10.06 -7.53 10.78
CA LEU A 39 -10.70 -6.26 10.51
C LEU A 39 -12.22 -6.46 10.55
N THR A 40 -12.89 -5.69 11.41
CA THR A 40 -14.32 -5.80 11.69
C THR A 40 -14.98 -4.43 11.60
N ASP A 41 -16.30 -4.42 11.49
CA ASP A 41 -17.13 -3.20 11.55
C ASP A 41 -16.79 -2.18 10.44
N LEU A 42 -16.37 -2.66 9.26
CA LEU A 42 -16.10 -1.84 8.08
C LEU A 42 -17.34 -1.07 7.58
N ASP A 43 -18.53 -1.54 7.91
CA ASP A 43 -19.81 -0.88 7.62
C ASP A 43 -20.18 0.21 8.64
N THR A 44 -19.33 0.45 9.65
CA THR A 44 -19.55 1.45 10.69
C THR A 44 -18.65 2.68 10.51
N LEU A 45 -18.92 3.75 11.27
CA LEU A 45 -18.05 4.93 11.27
C LEU A 45 -16.67 4.68 11.89
N ASN A 46 -16.54 3.65 12.73
CA ASN A 46 -15.30 3.37 13.46
C ASN A 46 -14.95 1.87 13.39
N PRO A 47 -14.37 1.40 12.26
CA PRO A 47 -13.94 0.02 12.13
C PRO A 47 -12.92 -0.38 13.18
N ILE A 48 -12.89 -1.66 13.54
CA ILE A 48 -11.98 -2.19 14.54
C ILE A 48 -10.99 -3.13 13.85
N LEU A 49 -9.70 -2.85 14.01
CA LEU A 49 -8.61 -3.72 13.59
C LEU A 49 -7.93 -4.32 14.82
N VAL A 50 -7.91 -5.64 14.90
CA VAL A 50 -7.17 -6.39 15.93
C VAL A 50 -5.99 -7.08 15.25
N ILE A 51 -4.78 -6.80 15.73
CA ILE A 51 -3.53 -7.40 15.21
C ILE A 51 -2.93 -8.28 16.32
N GLY A 52 -2.71 -9.57 16.01
CA GLY A 52 -2.36 -10.58 17.00
C GLY A 52 -3.43 -10.72 18.08
N ASP A 53 -3.00 -10.90 19.33
CA ASP A 53 -3.89 -11.09 20.47
C ASP A 53 -4.08 -9.83 21.33
N ASN A 54 -3.28 -8.78 21.09
CA ASN A 54 -3.09 -7.72 22.10
C ASN A 54 -3.25 -6.29 21.55
N ILE A 55 -3.18 -6.09 20.24
CA ILE A 55 -3.21 -4.75 19.65
C ILE A 55 -4.59 -4.51 19.07
N LYS A 56 -5.33 -3.57 19.68
CA LYS A 56 -6.64 -3.13 19.19
C LYS A 56 -6.54 -1.69 18.71
N LEU A 57 -6.94 -1.47 17.45
CA LEU A 57 -6.93 -0.18 16.79
C LEU A 57 -8.36 0.20 16.41
N ILE A 58 -8.66 1.49 16.51
CA ILE A 58 -9.93 2.09 16.08
C ILE A 58 -9.63 2.90 14.82
N GLY A 59 -10.29 2.53 13.72
CA GLY A 59 -10.18 3.21 12.44
C GLY A 59 -11.17 4.37 12.34
N GLU A 60 -10.81 5.40 11.58
CA GLU A 60 -11.68 6.50 11.20
C GLU A 60 -11.55 6.73 9.69
N TYR A 61 -12.67 6.78 8.98
CA TYR A 61 -12.65 7.06 7.54
C TYR A 61 -12.40 8.54 7.26
N GLN A 62 -11.32 8.85 6.56
CA GLN A 62 -10.98 10.22 6.18
C GLN A 62 -10.95 10.37 4.66
N GLU A 63 -11.55 11.45 4.17
CA GLU A 63 -11.52 11.80 2.75
C GLU A 63 -10.18 12.47 2.43
N THR A 64 -9.50 11.98 1.39
CA THR A 64 -8.20 12.51 1.00
C THR A 64 -8.36 13.73 0.10
N VAL A 65 -7.50 14.74 0.28
CA VAL A 65 -7.33 15.78 -0.74
C VAL A 65 -6.53 15.19 -1.90
N GLY A 66 -7.21 14.79 -2.96
CA GLY A 66 -6.62 14.20 -4.16
C GLY A 66 -7.11 12.78 -4.42
N THR A 67 -6.33 12.02 -5.18
CA THR A 67 -6.65 10.63 -5.54
C THR A 67 -5.40 9.77 -5.38
N CYS A 68 -5.49 8.71 -4.59
CA CYS A 68 -4.46 7.69 -4.48
C CYS A 68 -4.60 6.75 -5.68
N ILE A 69 -3.51 6.51 -6.41
CA ILE A 69 -3.47 5.56 -7.53
C ILE A 69 -2.57 4.40 -7.11
N ILE A 70 -3.14 3.20 -7.03
CA ILE A 70 -2.45 2.03 -6.50
C ILE A 70 -1.95 1.20 -7.68
N PHE A 71 -0.67 0.83 -7.64
CA PHE A 71 -0.04 -0.03 -8.64
C PHE A 71 0.47 -1.31 -7.97
N ASN A 72 0.43 -2.42 -8.70
CA ASN A 72 0.95 -3.71 -8.27
C ASN A 72 2.12 -4.14 -9.17
N GLU A 73 3.17 -4.69 -8.55
CA GLU A 73 4.41 -5.16 -9.18
C GLU A 73 4.36 -6.65 -9.58
N SER A 74 3.25 -7.38 -9.36
CA SER A 74 3.15 -8.85 -9.51
C SER A 74 3.33 -9.41 -10.94
N GLY A 75 3.91 -8.65 -11.88
CA GLY A 75 4.39 -9.11 -13.19
C GLY A 75 5.91 -9.04 -13.38
N CYS A 76 6.66 -8.53 -12.39
CA CYS A 76 8.12 -8.48 -12.47
C CYS A 76 8.73 -9.84 -12.11
N LYS A 77 9.26 -10.54 -13.11
CA LYS A 77 10.16 -11.68 -12.87
C LYS A 77 11.34 -11.20 -12.03
N GLU A 78 11.80 -12.04 -11.09
CA GLU A 78 12.94 -11.76 -10.21
C GLU A 78 14.12 -11.14 -10.99
N PRO A 79 14.88 -10.20 -10.38
CA PRO A 79 16.02 -9.62 -11.05
C PRO A 79 17.01 -10.74 -11.39
N MET A 80 17.19 -11.01 -12.68
CA MET A 80 18.24 -11.92 -13.14
C MET A 80 19.57 -11.33 -12.67
N VAL A 81 20.17 -11.95 -11.65
CA VAL A 81 21.54 -11.68 -11.24
C VAL A 81 22.43 -12.10 -12.39
N HIS A 82 22.82 -11.16 -13.25
CA HIS A 82 23.90 -11.42 -14.20
C HIS A 82 25.21 -11.46 -13.40
N PRO A 83 25.91 -12.61 -13.31
CA PRO A 83 27.27 -12.60 -12.78
C PRO A 83 28.10 -11.74 -13.73
N GLU A 84 28.60 -10.61 -13.23
CA GLU A 84 29.49 -9.72 -13.98
C GLU A 84 30.69 -10.50 -14.50
N THR A 85 30.95 -10.42 -15.81
CA THR A 85 32.31 -10.60 -16.33
C THR A 85 32.53 -9.69 -17.53
N GLU A 86 33.33 -8.66 -17.23
CA GLU A 86 34.26 -7.89 -18.06
C GLU A 86 33.83 -6.60 -18.79
N PRO A 87 34.73 -5.58 -18.81
CA PRO A 87 34.45 -4.25 -19.33
C PRO A 87 34.71 -4.21 -20.84
N SER A 88 33.85 -3.57 -21.61
CA SER A 88 34.16 -3.24 -23.01
C SER A 88 34.10 -1.74 -23.20
N GLU A 89 35.29 -1.14 -23.26
CA GLU A 89 35.54 0.23 -23.68
C GLU A 89 35.26 0.43 -25.17
N LEU A 90 34.85 1.66 -25.51
CA LEU A 90 34.83 2.33 -26.83
C LEU A 90 33.85 1.81 -27.89
N ASN A 91 32.85 2.64 -28.22
CA ASN A 91 32.67 3.12 -29.60
C ASN A 91 31.88 4.44 -29.68
N LEU A 92 32.44 5.34 -30.48
CA LEU A 92 32.11 6.74 -30.72
C LEU A 92 31.24 6.84 -31.98
N PHE A 93 29.89 6.86 -31.90
CA PHE A 93 29.05 7.31 -33.03
C PHE A 93 27.72 7.95 -32.58
N GLN A 94 27.34 8.97 -33.33
CA GLN A 94 26.32 9.98 -33.08
C GLN A 94 24.86 9.47 -33.18
N GLU A 95 23.98 10.12 -32.43
CA GLU A 95 22.56 10.41 -32.76
C GLU A 95 21.60 9.24 -33.04
N LYS A 96 21.51 8.30 -32.11
CA LYS A 96 20.28 7.54 -31.87
C LYS A 96 20.19 7.32 -30.37
N CYS A 97 19.05 7.59 -29.75
CA CYS A 97 18.82 7.23 -28.35
C CYS A 97 18.97 5.70 -28.28
N ILE A 98 20.15 5.24 -27.86
CA ILE A 98 20.39 3.86 -27.50
C ILE A 98 19.70 3.74 -26.15
N ILE A 99 18.42 3.42 -26.18
CA ILE A 99 17.76 2.83 -25.02
C ILE A 99 18.56 1.56 -24.79
N ASP A 100 19.35 1.57 -23.73
CA ASP A 100 20.06 0.39 -23.27
C ASP A 100 18.97 -0.58 -22.75
N ASP A 101 18.50 -1.46 -23.64
CA ASP A 101 17.57 -2.59 -23.40
C ASP A 101 18.13 -3.62 -22.39
N THR A 102 19.21 -3.27 -21.69
CA THR A 102 19.89 -4.10 -20.68
C THR A 102 19.46 -3.79 -19.26
N ASN A 103 18.66 -2.74 -19.03
CA ASN A 103 18.05 -2.49 -17.72
C ASN A 103 16.73 -3.24 -17.61
N PRO A 104 16.54 -4.13 -16.61
CA PRO A 104 15.27 -4.81 -16.42
C PRO A 104 14.18 -3.78 -16.12
N THR A 105 13.33 -3.49 -17.11
CA THR A 105 12.19 -2.59 -16.93
C THR A 105 11.15 -3.30 -16.06
N LYS A 106 11.08 -2.91 -14.78
CA LYS A 106 10.01 -3.37 -13.89
C LYS A 106 8.68 -2.85 -14.43
N GLN A 107 7.81 -3.76 -14.85
CA GLN A 107 6.46 -3.43 -15.29
C GLN A 107 5.51 -3.45 -14.09
N VAL A 108 4.78 -2.35 -13.89
CA VAL A 108 3.71 -2.24 -12.88
C VAL A 108 2.36 -2.14 -13.57
N LYS A 109 1.31 -2.63 -12.92
CA LYS A 109 -0.07 -2.54 -13.42
C LYS A 109 -0.93 -1.70 -12.46
N PRO A 110 -1.79 -0.80 -12.96
CA PRO A 110 -2.75 -0.11 -12.11
C PRO A 110 -3.71 -1.13 -11.50
N VAL A 111 -4.03 -0.95 -10.22
CA VAL A 111 -4.95 -1.81 -9.44
C VAL A 111 -6.26 -1.08 -9.23
N THR A 112 -6.20 0.11 -8.61
CA THR A 112 -7.40 0.88 -8.27
C THR A 112 -7.06 2.34 -8.02
N THR A 113 -8.09 3.17 -7.88
CA THR A 113 -7.99 4.54 -7.39
C THR A 113 -8.85 4.72 -6.13
N LEU A 114 -8.29 5.39 -5.12
CA LEU A 114 -8.96 5.61 -3.84
C LEU A 114 -9.01 7.11 -3.50
N GLN A 115 -10.10 7.50 -2.83
CA GLN A 115 -10.31 8.88 -2.35
C GLN A 115 -10.53 8.94 -0.83
N ARG A 116 -10.48 7.77 -0.17
CA ARG A 116 -10.65 7.65 1.28
C ARG A 116 -9.56 6.74 1.83
N ILE A 117 -9.11 7.07 3.02
CA ILE A 117 -8.24 6.24 3.83
C ILE A 117 -8.97 5.84 5.12
N LEU A 118 -8.51 4.75 5.71
CA LEU A 118 -8.91 4.33 7.04
C LEU A 118 -7.73 4.59 7.98
N LYS A 119 -7.82 5.67 8.75
CA LYS A 119 -6.75 6.09 9.66
C LYS A 119 -6.92 5.44 11.02
N PHE A 120 -5.91 4.73 11.50
CA PHE A 120 -5.97 3.98 12.75
C PHE A 120 -5.27 4.71 13.90
N LYS A 121 -5.89 4.61 15.08
CA LYS A 121 -5.32 4.99 16.38
C LYS A 121 -5.44 3.86 17.39
N LEU A 122 -4.58 3.84 18.39
CA LEU A 122 -4.66 2.86 19.48
C LEU A 122 -5.98 3.01 20.24
N ALA A 123 -6.62 1.89 20.58
CA ALA A 123 -7.78 1.92 21.46
C ALA A 123 -7.33 2.29 22.88
N GLU A 124 -7.89 3.34 23.47
CA GLU A 124 -7.64 3.68 24.86
C GLU A 124 -8.19 2.57 25.78
N GLU A 125 -7.35 2.01 26.65
CA GLU A 125 -7.83 1.15 27.73
C GLU A 125 -8.58 2.04 28.73
N ASN A 126 -9.90 1.89 28.78
CA ASN A 126 -10.76 2.64 29.69
C ASN A 126 -10.43 2.25 31.14
N THR A 127 -9.46 2.94 31.76
CA THR A 127 -9.15 2.79 33.19
C THR A 127 -10.27 3.46 34.00
N ALA A 128 -11.39 2.77 34.13
CA ALA A 128 -12.46 3.17 35.03
C ALA A 128 -11.89 3.29 36.45
N SER A 129 -11.90 4.53 36.95
CA SER A 129 -11.42 4.93 38.28
C SER A 129 -11.97 4.02 39.38
N THR A 130 -11.11 3.29 40.09
CA THR A 130 -11.42 2.88 41.47
C THR A 130 -11.23 4.09 42.39
N ALA A 131 -12.24 4.96 42.43
CA ALA A 131 -12.42 5.87 43.55
C ALA A 131 -12.75 5.02 44.79
N LYS A 132 -11.75 4.69 45.61
CA LYS A 132 -11.98 4.21 46.97
C LYS A 132 -12.29 5.41 47.85
N SER A 133 -13.57 5.67 48.10
CA SER A 133 -14.00 6.32 49.33
C SER A 133 -13.92 5.31 50.48
N ASN A 134 -12.98 5.54 51.40
CA ASN A 134 -13.18 5.56 52.85
C ASN A 134 -11.83 5.78 53.55
#